data_AF-A0A5N8VXE0-F1
#
_entry.id   AF-A0A5N8VXE0-F1
#
_cell.length_a   1.000
_cell.length_b   1.000
_cell.length_c   1.000
_cell.angle_alpha   90.00
_cell.angle_beta   90.00
_cell.angle_gamma   90.00
#
_symmetry.space_group_name_H-M   'P 1'
#
loop_
_entity.id
_entity.type
_entity.pdbx_description
1 polymer ?
#
loop_
_entity_poly.entity_id
_entity_poly.type
_entity_poly.pdbx_seq_one_letter_code
_entity_poly.pdbx_strand_id
1 'polypeptide(L)'
;MDKQRLTLTALTLLPLVVACGSETAGSDSVGSDTGGSQLSVTGVHWTVDSLTVDGKKSEQAPDGAYLEITEDGKVNGNYGCNGFGSTATVEGDSITFGNAQSTEMACDDVPATFEESLRGTLADKELKAEVADGKLTLTSKAGDKVVLSEEKPAQLYGTKWRITSLVDKKTSQPLASDAADKAWFSIDKKDGTLSGSLGCNQITAKATVRDGQITLGTPGTTRRMCDGSLMDTERSLLELFKGEVDYKIDHRTITLTSENDKGFSAVAAK
;
A
#
# COMPACT_ATOMS: atom_id res chain seq x y z
N MET A 1 59.92 -49.89 -48.56
CA MET A 1 60.01 -48.54 -49.16
C MET A 1 59.34 -47.58 -48.21
N ASP A 2 60.10 -47.08 -47.24
CA ASP A 2 59.68 -46.03 -46.31
C ASP A 2 59.67 -44.67 -47.00
N LYS A 3 58.72 -43.80 -46.63
CA LYS A 3 58.91 -42.34 -46.68
C LYS A 3 57.96 -41.65 -45.69
N GLN A 4 58.60 -41.03 -44.70
CA GLN A 4 58.04 -40.28 -43.58
C GLN A 4 57.36 -38.96 -43.99
N ARG A 5 56.45 -38.51 -43.14
CA ARG A 5 55.81 -37.19 -43.14
C ARG A 5 56.64 -36.18 -42.33
N LEU A 6 56.63 -34.91 -42.74
CA LEU A 6 57.10 -33.77 -41.96
C LEU A 6 56.19 -32.56 -42.20
N THR A 7 55.71 -31.96 -41.12
CA THR A 7 54.85 -30.77 -41.02
C THR A 7 55.69 -29.50 -40.86
N LEU A 8 55.26 -28.37 -41.45
CA LEU A 8 55.79 -27.03 -41.18
C LEU A 8 54.63 -26.02 -41.06
N THR A 9 54.62 -25.25 -39.97
CA THR A 9 53.69 -24.14 -39.68
C THR A 9 54.45 -22.81 -39.77
N ALA A 10 53.83 -21.77 -40.35
CA ALA A 10 54.40 -20.43 -40.51
C ALA A 10 53.60 -19.38 -39.71
N LEU A 11 54.33 -18.42 -39.12
CA LEU A 11 53.90 -17.37 -38.20
C LEU A 11 54.18 -16.00 -38.84
N THR A 12 53.27 -15.01 -38.76
CA THR A 12 53.50 -13.63 -39.25
C THR A 12 53.05 -12.55 -38.24
N LEU A 13 53.84 -11.47 -38.13
CA LEU A 13 53.85 -10.41 -37.11
C LEU A 13 53.01 -9.12 -37.41
N LEU A 14 52.54 -8.49 -36.31
CA LEU A 14 52.22 -7.10 -35.86
C LEU A 14 52.35 -5.83 -36.76
N PRO A 15 51.63 -4.72 -36.40
CA PRO A 15 52.29 -3.58 -35.70
C PRO A 15 51.49 -2.86 -34.57
N LEU A 16 52.24 -2.14 -33.72
CA LEU A 16 51.85 -1.32 -32.55
C LEU A 16 51.41 0.12 -32.90
N VAL A 17 50.62 0.75 -32.00
CA VAL A 17 50.57 2.22 -31.82
C VAL A 17 50.61 2.56 -30.32
N VAL A 18 51.36 3.60 -29.96
CA VAL A 18 51.70 4.10 -28.61
C VAL A 18 51.03 5.46 -28.36
N ALA A 19 50.54 5.74 -27.14
CA ALA A 19 50.42 7.10 -26.57
C ALA A 19 50.29 7.08 -25.02
N CYS A 20 51.08 7.95 -24.34
CA CYS A 20 51.18 8.25 -22.89
C CYS A 20 49.96 9.04 -22.34
N GLY A 21 49.65 9.25 -21.05
CA GLY A 21 50.23 8.96 -19.72
C GLY A 21 49.79 10.04 -18.70
N SER A 22 49.52 9.70 -17.42
CA SER A 22 49.81 10.50 -16.19
C SER A 22 49.36 9.78 -14.90
N GLU A 23 50.19 9.90 -13.86
CA GLU A 23 50.23 9.17 -12.58
C GLU A 23 49.08 9.49 -11.60
N THR A 24 48.73 8.66 -10.61
CA THR A 24 49.21 8.75 -9.21
C THR A 24 48.87 7.47 -8.44
N ALA A 25 49.85 6.90 -7.72
CA ALA A 25 49.64 5.84 -6.74
C ALA A 25 49.18 6.45 -5.39
N GLY A 26 48.06 5.97 -4.87
CA GLY A 26 47.57 6.25 -3.52
C GLY A 26 47.03 4.97 -2.90
N SER A 27 47.73 4.50 -1.86
CA SER A 27 47.22 3.56 -0.87
C SER A 27 45.86 4.05 -0.39
N ASP A 28 44.85 3.18 -0.32
CA ASP A 28 43.86 3.24 0.77
C ASP A 28 43.04 1.95 0.88
N SER A 29 43.19 1.36 2.08
CA SER A 29 42.18 0.71 2.91
C SER A 29 41.15 -0.24 2.30
N VAL A 30 41.24 -1.46 2.81
CA VAL A 30 40.16 -2.43 3.01
C VAL A 30 38.85 -1.73 3.42
N GLY A 31 37.91 -1.65 2.49
CA GLY A 31 36.50 -1.43 2.79
C GLY A 31 35.83 -2.79 2.86
N SER A 32 35.78 -3.38 4.05
CA SER A 32 34.83 -4.44 4.34
C SER A 32 33.45 -3.90 4.01
N ASP A 33 32.83 -4.41 2.94
CA ASP A 33 31.40 -4.30 2.75
C ASP A 33 30.73 -5.15 3.82
N THR A 34 30.68 -4.61 5.04
CA THR A 34 29.65 -4.97 5.99
C THR A 34 28.36 -4.50 5.35
N GLY A 35 27.71 -5.43 4.63
CA GLY A 35 26.30 -5.34 4.30
C GLY A 35 25.51 -5.18 5.60
N GLY A 36 25.46 -3.94 6.09
CA GLY A 36 24.44 -3.52 7.03
C GLY A 36 23.15 -3.75 6.29
N SER A 37 22.33 -4.67 6.79
CA SER A 37 20.96 -4.84 6.37
C SER A 37 20.34 -3.45 6.32
N GLN A 38 20.18 -2.91 5.12
CA GLN A 38 19.60 -1.58 4.94
C GLN A 38 18.22 -1.65 5.58
N LEU A 39 17.99 -0.83 6.61
CA LEU A 39 16.70 -0.75 7.27
C LEU A 39 15.64 -0.44 6.21
N SER A 40 14.86 -1.45 5.81
CA SER A 40 13.80 -1.30 4.80
C SER A 40 12.57 -0.69 5.46
N VAL A 41 12.66 0.61 5.76
CA VAL A 41 11.55 1.39 6.29
C VAL A 41 10.72 2.01 5.14
N THR A 42 11.37 2.30 4.01
CA THR A 42 10.74 2.85 2.80
C THR A 42 10.02 1.77 1.98
N GLY A 43 8.98 2.16 1.25
CA GLY A 43 8.18 1.25 0.41
C GLY A 43 7.35 0.24 1.20
N VAL A 44 7.24 0.40 2.52
CA VAL A 44 6.51 -0.49 3.42
C VAL A 44 5.33 0.25 4.04
N HIS A 45 4.18 -0.41 4.05
CA HIS A 45 2.99 0.07 4.76
C HIS A 45 3.02 -0.42 6.20
N TRP A 46 3.21 0.50 7.13
CA TRP A 46 3.32 0.24 8.56
C TRP A 46 2.00 0.59 9.26
N THR A 47 1.29 -0.40 9.78
CA THR A 47 0.13 -0.16 10.64
C THR A 47 0.60 0.13 12.06
N VAL A 48 0.07 1.17 12.69
CA VAL A 48 0.42 1.51 14.07
C VAL A 48 -0.20 0.47 15.01
N ASP A 49 0.62 -0.17 15.84
CA ASP A 49 0.15 -1.13 16.85
C ASP A 49 -0.15 -0.42 18.17
N SER A 50 0.76 0.45 18.60
CA SER A 50 0.66 1.15 19.89
C SER A 50 1.60 2.35 19.98
N LEU A 51 1.29 3.25 20.90
CA LEU A 51 2.11 4.39 21.30
C LEU A 51 2.59 4.23 22.73
N THR A 52 3.72 4.84 23.07
CA THR A 52 4.13 5.10 24.45
C THR A 52 4.55 6.55 24.54
N VAL A 53 3.84 7.35 25.34
CA VAL A 53 4.14 8.76 25.55
C VAL A 53 4.25 9.03 27.05
N ASP A 54 5.32 9.71 27.49
CA ASP A 54 5.60 9.96 28.91
C ASP A 54 5.59 8.67 29.76
N GLY A 55 6.07 7.56 29.18
CA GLY A 55 6.10 6.24 29.82
C GLY A 55 4.73 5.54 29.94
N LYS A 56 3.65 6.14 29.43
CA LYS A 56 2.31 5.53 29.38
C LYS A 56 2.07 4.93 28.01
N LYS A 57 1.88 3.62 27.98
CA LYS A 57 1.50 2.91 26.76
C LYS A 57 0.03 3.16 26.46
N SER A 58 -0.31 3.46 25.20
CA SER A 58 -1.69 3.48 24.74
C SER A 58 -2.29 2.08 24.80
N GLU A 59 -3.61 2.01 24.77
CA GLU A 59 -4.29 0.77 24.36
C GLU A 59 -3.99 0.48 22.87
N GLN A 60 -4.70 -0.50 22.31
CA GLN A 60 -4.61 -0.81 20.88
C GLN A 60 -4.86 0.44 20.05
N ALA A 61 -4.01 0.69 19.07
CA ALA A 61 -4.20 1.79 18.14
C ALA A 61 -5.52 1.64 17.35
N PRO A 62 -6.18 2.75 16.97
CA PRO A 62 -7.37 2.72 16.13
C PRO A 62 -7.13 1.99 14.82
N ASP A 63 -8.16 1.28 14.36
CA ASP A 63 -8.14 0.66 13.04
C ASP A 63 -7.99 1.72 11.96
N GLY A 64 -6.91 1.63 11.18
CA GLY A 64 -6.62 2.58 10.10
C GLY A 64 -5.54 3.60 10.44
N ALA A 65 -4.95 3.57 11.64
CA ALA A 65 -3.71 4.30 11.89
C ALA A 65 -2.53 3.63 11.15
N TYR A 66 -1.91 4.35 10.22
CA TYR A 66 -0.79 3.83 9.42
C TYR A 66 0.19 4.93 8.98
N LEU A 67 1.36 4.48 8.54
CA LEU A 67 2.43 5.28 7.98
C LEU A 67 3.07 4.53 6.80
N GLU A 68 3.32 5.23 5.71
CA GLU A 68 4.12 4.77 4.59
C GLU A 68 5.10 5.86 4.18
N ILE A 69 6.39 5.52 4.12
CA ILE A 69 7.42 6.38 3.55
C ILE A 69 7.73 5.83 2.15
N THR A 70 7.50 6.62 1.12
CA THR A 70 7.80 6.23 -0.26
C THR A 70 9.31 6.32 -0.55
N GLU A 71 9.76 5.68 -1.63
CA GLU A 71 11.17 5.71 -2.04
C GLU A 71 11.67 7.12 -2.39
N ASP A 72 10.78 8.03 -2.79
CA ASP A 72 11.10 9.44 -3.03
C ASP A 72 10.98 10.32 -1.77
N GLY A 73 10.81 9.71 -0.59
CA GLY A 73 10.78 10.41 0.70
C GLY A 73 9.48 11.15 0.99
N LYS A 74 8.38 10.85 0.28
CA LYS A 74 7.05 11.33 0.67
C LYS A 74 6.48 10.43 1.76
N VAL A 75 5.61 11.00 2.57
CA VAL A 75 4.93 10.29 3.63
C VAL A 75 3.44 10.38 3.42
N ASN A 76 2.79 9.23 3.39
CA ASN A 76 1.35 9.11 3.44
C ASN A 76 0.98 8.37 4.72
N GLY A 77 -0.03 8.85 5.44
CA GLY A 77 -0.44 8.18 6.65
C GLY A 77 -1.83 8.60 7.11
N ASN A 78 -2.28 7.97 8.18
CA ASN A 78 -3.48 8.34 8.89
C ASN A 78 -3.23 8.19 10.40
N TYR A 79 -3.68 9.17 11.18
CA TYR A 79 -3.53 9.18 12.64
C TYR A 79 -4.60 8.35 13.37
N GLY A 80 -5.39 7.57 12.65
CA GLY A 80 -6.57 6.82 13.11
C GLY A 80 -7.87 7.43 12.57
N CYS A 81 -8.05 8.74 12.72
CA CYS A 81 -9.18 9.48 12.15
C CYS A 81 -8.73 10.31 10.94
N ASN A 82 -7.72 11.16 11.14
CA ASN A 82 -7.28 12.12 10.14
C ASN A 82 -6.15 11.59 9.26
N GLY A 83 -6.31 11.75 7.94
CA GLY A 83 -5.24 11.52 6.99
C GLY A 83 -4.17 12.60 7.12
N PHE A 84 -2.91 12.25 6.91
CA PHE A 84 -1.80 13.19 6.86
C PHE A 84 -0.81 12.90 5.73
N GLY A 85 -0.17 13.96 5.26
CA GLY A 85 0.94 13.90 4.33
C GLY A 85 2.14 14.68 4.86
N SER A 86 3.34 14.16 4.63
CA SER A 86 4.60 14.83 5.00
C SER A 86 5.73 14.42 4.03
N THR A 87 6.96 14.75 4.39
CA THR A 87 8.20 14.19 3.82
C THR A 87 9.00 13.50 4.91
N ALA A 88 9.91 12.60 4.55
CA ALA A 88 10.84 11.99 5.48
C ALA A 88 12.25 11.94 4.87
N THR A 89 13.24 12.23 5.71
CA THR A 89 14.65 11.95 5.43
C THR A 89 15.06 10.76 6.29
N VAL A 90 15.60 9.71 5.66
CA VAL A 90 16.09 8.50 6.32
C VAL A 90 17.61 8.44 6.19
N GLU A 91 18.31 8.51 7.31
CA GLU A 91 19.78 8.47 7.40
C GLU A 91 20.21 7.36 8.37
N GLY A 92 20.54 6.19 7.82
CA GLY A 92 20.87 5.02 8.65
C GLY A 92 19.64 4.56 9.46
N ASP A 93 19.72 4.61 10.78
CA ASP A 93 18.62 4.32 11.71
C ASP A 93 17.92 5.59 12.20
N SER A 94 18.18 6.75 11.62
CA SER A 94 17.55 8.01 11.97
C SER A 94 16.51 8.41 10.93
N ILE A 95 15.32 8.81 11.39
CA ILE A 95 14.24 9.30 10.55
C ILE A 95 13.81 10.69 11.03
N THR A 96 13.76 11.63 10.11
CA THR A 96 13.28 12.99 10.36
C THR A 96 12.10 13.28 9.46
N PHE A 97 10.93 13.53 10.06
CA PHE A 97 9.74 13.94 9.33
C PHE A 97 9.74 15.45 9.08
N GLY A 98 9.25 15.85 7.91
CA GLY A 98 8.95 17.24 7.59
C GLY A 98 7.66 17.70 8.26
N ASN A 99 7.27 18.93 7.94
CA ASN A 99 6.00 19.47 8.41
C ASN A 99 4.84 18.67 7.81
N ALA A 100 4.07 18.02 8.67
CA ALA A 100 2.86 17.33 8.25
C ALA A 100 1.73 18.31 7.91
N GLN A 101 0.94 17.96 6.92
CA GLN A 101 -0.40 18.52 6.67
C GLN A 101 -1.42 17.44 6.98
N SER A 102 -2.50 17.77 7.68
CA SER A 102 -3.54 16.81 8.04
C SER A 102 -4.94 17.33 7.72
N THR A 103 -5.88 16.41 7.61
CA THR A 103 -7.32 16.74 7.63
C THR A 103 -7.76 17.11 9.05
N GLU A 104 -9.00 17.64 9.18
CA GLU A 104 -9.63 17.98 10.46
C GLU A 104 -11.06 17.38 10.53
N MET A 105 -11.15 16.06 10.42
CA MET A 105 -12.35 15.26 10.61
C MET A 105 -12.54 14.94 12.10
N ALA A 106 -13.81 14.78 12.50
CA ALA A 106 -14.20 14.28 13.80
C ALA A 106 -14.70 12.83 13.64
N CYS A 107 -14.13 11.92 14.43
CA CYS A 107 -14.53 10.51 14.48
C CYS A 107 -15.00 10.17 15.91
N ASP A 108 -16.12 9.46 16.04
CA ASP A 108 -16.69 9.12 17.35
C ASP A 108 -15.91 8.00 18.06
N ASP A 109 -15.22 7.16 17.29
CA ASP A 109 -14.55 5.93 17.71
C ASP A 109 -13.03 6.06 17.88
N VAL A 110 -12.46 7.21 17.53
CA VAL A 110 -11.02 7.48 17.65
C VAL A 110 -10.77 8.53 18.72
N PRO A 111 -10.08 8.20 19.83
CA PRO A 111 -9.73 9.18 20.84
C PRO A 111 -8.85 10.30 20.25
N ALA A 112 -9.27 11.55 20.38
CA ALA A 112 -8.49 12.71 19.92
C ALA A 112 -7.07 12.74 20.53
N THR A 113 -6.93 12.25 21.78
CA THR A 113 -5.65 12.13 22.47
C THR A 113 -4.68 11.17 21.79
N PHE A 114 -5.18 10.11 21.13
CA PHE A 114 -4.33 9.20 20.37
C PHE A 114 -3.75 9.90 19.14
N GLU A 115 -4.59 10.58 18.36
CA GLU A 115 -4.17 11.35 17.18
C GLU A 115 -3.15 12.42 17.57
N GLU A 116 -3.42 13.20 18.62
CA GLU A 116 -2.50 14.23 19.13
C GLU A 116 -1.16 13.63 19.56
N SER A 117 -1.17 12.48 20.25
CA SER A 117 0.03 11.80 20.71
C SER A 117 0.87 11.29 19.53
N LEU A 118 0.25 10.59 18.58
CA LEU A 118 0.96 10.08 17.40
C LEU A 118 1.54 11.22 16.56
N ARG A 119 0.74 12.26 16.31
CA ARG A 119 1.20 13.46 15.59
C ARG A 119 2.35 14.14 16.31
N GLY A 120 2.26 14.28 17.64
CA GLY A 120 3.31 14.88 18.47
C GLY A 120 4.62 14.10 18.40
N THR A 121 4.57 12.78 18.61
CA THR A 121 5.75 11.92 18.53
C THR A 121 6.37 11.91 17.13
N LEU A 122 5.56 11.86 16.06
CA LEU A 122 6.08 11.91 14.68
C LEU A 122 6.66 13.28 14.29
N ALA A 123 6.26 14.36 14.98
CA ALA A 123 6.79 15.70 14.76
C ALA A 123 8.13 15.97 15.48
N ASP A 124 8.64 14.99 16.23
CA ASP A 124 9.98 15.11 16.82
C ASP A 124 11.05 15.24 15.74
N LYS A 125 12.08 16.04 16.05
CA LYS A 125 13.13 16.39 15.09
C LYS A 125 13.91 15.21 14.56
N GLU A 126 13.96 14.12 15.32
CA GLU A 126 14.73 12.94 15.00
C GLU A 126 14.15 11.74 15.76
N LEU A 127 13.81 10.68 15.02
CA LEU A 127 13.32 9.42 15.57
C LEU A 127 14.29 8.31 15.21
N LYS A 128 14.72 7.55 16.21
CA LYS A 128 15.50 6.34 16.00
C LYS A 128 14.58 5.21 15.55
N ALA A 129 14.86 4.61 14.40
CA ALA A 129 14.14 3.53 13.79
C ALA A 129 14.83 2.18 14.01
N GLU A 130 14.09 1.21 14.53
CA GLU A 130 14.56 -0.17 14.68
C GLU A 130 13.57 -1.09 13.96
N VAL A 131 14.05 -1.83 12.95
CA VAL A 131 13.25 -2.83 12.22
C VAL A 131 13.71 -4.23 12.59
N ALA A 132 12.77 -5.07 13.05
CA ALA A 132 13.01 -6.48 13.33
C ALA A 132 11.71 -7.27 13.14
N ASP A 133 11.79 -8.43 12.48
CA ASP A 133 10.67 -9.39 12.35
C ASP A 133 9.35 -8.78 11.84
N GLY A 134 9.43 -7.87 10.86
CA GLY A 134 8.24 -7.18 10.31
C GLY A 134 7.64 -6.16 11.27
N LYS A 135 8.38 -5.70 12.27
CA LYS A 135 8.02 -4.61 13.17
C LYS A 135 8.98 -3.45 13.02
N LEU A 136 8.43 -2.24 13.05
CA LEU A 136 9.17 -0.99 13.12
C LEU A 136 8.90 -0.36 14.49
N THR A 137 9.96 0.04 15.19
CA THR A 137 9.84 0.89 16.38
C THR A 137 10.51 2.22 16.09
N LEU A 138 9.75 3.31 16.19
CA LEU A 138 10.26 4.67 16.17
C LEU A 138 10.38 5.16 17.61
N THR A 139 11.55 5.65 18.00
CA THR A 139 11.82 6.15 19.36
C THR A 139 12.32 7.58 19.32
N SER A 140 11.65 8.47 20.04
CA SER A 140 12.10 9.85 20.19
C SER A 140 13.22 9.99 21.21
N LYS A 141 13.87 11.16 21.20
CA LYS A 141 14.88 11.51 22.21
C LYS A 141 14.31 11.56 23.64
N ALA A 142 13.03 11.87 23.80
CA ALA A 142 12.35 11.84 25.09
C ALA A 142 12.03 10.41 25.57
N GLY A 143 12.18 9.42 24.69
CA GLY A 143 11.88 8.01 24.97
C GLY A 143 10.46 7.60 24.58
N ASP A 144 9.69 8.48 23.93
CA ASP A 144 8.38 8.14 23.39
C ASP A 144 8.55 7.17 22.22
N LYS A 145 7.59 6.26 22.06
CA LYS A 145 7.68 5.17 21.09
C LYS A 145 6.42 5.01 20.25
N VAL A 146 6.61 4.77 18.97
CA VAL A 146 5.58 4.25 18.06
C VAL A 146 6.01 2.86 17.65
N VAL A 147 5.19 1.85 17.94
CA VAL A 147 5.40 0.48 17.49
C VAL A 147 4.45 0.21 16.34
N LEU A 148 4.99 -0.26 15.22
CA LEU A 148 4.26 -0.53 14.00
C LEU A 148 4.57 -1.95 13.49
N SER A 149 3.64 -2.52 12.74
CA SER A 149 3.80 -3.81 12.06
C SER A 149 3.62 -3.63 10.55
N GLU A 150 4.38 -4.38 9.77
CA GLU A 150 4.23 -4.44 8.32
C GLU A 150 2.88 -5.06 7.95
N GLU A 151 2.08 -4.37 7.14
CA GLU A 151 0.85 -4.90 6.58
C GLU A 151 1.01 -5.16 5.07
N LYS A 152 0.68 -6.38 4.66
CA LYS A 152 0.68 -6.75 3.24
C LYS A 152 -0.56 -6.21 2.53
N PRO A 153 -0.43 -5.81 1.24
CA PRO A 153 -1.57 -5.40 0.44
C PRO A 153 -2.69 -6.45 0.43
N ALA A 154 -3.93 -5.99 0.43
CA ALA A 154 -5.08 -6.87 0.29
C ALA A 154 -5.08 -7.57 -1.08
N GLN A 155 -5.39 -8.86 -1.09
CA GLN A 155 -5.52 -9.61 -2.34
C GLN A 155 -6.88 -9.36 -2.97
N LEU A 156 -6.96 -9.32 -4.31
CA LEU A 156 -8.25 -9.20 -4.99
C LEU A 156 -9.21 -10.36 -4.61
N TYR A 157 -8.68 -11.58 -4.65
CA TYR A 157 -9.45 -12.80 -4.42
C TYR A 157 -9.50 -13.17 -2.94
N GLY A 158 -10.63 -13.71 -2.50
CA GLY A 158 -10.83 -14.17 -1.11
C GLY A 158 -10.96 -13.06 -0.08
N THR A 159 -10.66 -11.81 -0.43
CA THR A 159 -10.89 -10.65 0.42
C THR A 159 -12.36 -10.25 0.39
N LYS A 160 -12.92 -9.99 1.58
CA LYS A 160 -14.20 -9.31 1.72
C LYS A 160 -13.97 -7.81 1.65
N TRP A 161 -14.46 -7.19 0.59
CA TRP A 161 -14.35 -5.75 0.34
C TRP A 161 -15.65 -5.08 0.75
N ARG A 162 -15.58 -4.11 1.67
CA ARG A 162 -16.73 -3.32 2.13
C ARG A 162 -16.82 -2.04 1.31
N ILE A 163 -17.93 -1.84 0.62
CA ILE A 163 -18.13 -0.70 -0.29
C ILE A 163 -18.37 0.55 0.54
N THR A 164 -17.60 1.60 0.30
CA THR A 164 -17.61 2.83 1.12
C THR A 164 -18.13 4.05 0.35
N SER A 165 -17.94 4.09 -0.96
CA SER A 165 -18.41 5.21 -1.78
C SER A 165 -18.77 4.81 -3.21
N LEU A 166 -19.68 5.57 -3.81
CA LEU A 166 -19.91 5.56 -5.26
C LEU A 166 -18.98 6.58 -5.92
N VAL A 167 -18.47 6.21 -7.09
CA VAL A 167 -17.64 7.06 -7.94
C VAL A 167 -18.43 7.44 -9.18
N ASP A 168 -18.46 8.73 -9.51
CA ASP A 168 -18.96 9.26 -10.78
C ASP A 168 -17.97 10.30 -11.29
N LYS A 169 -17.29 9.96 -12.39
CA LYS A 169 -16.23 10.76 -13.02
C LYS A 169 -15.10 11.04 -12.04
N LYS A 170 -15.07 12.25 -11.49
CA LYS A 170 -14.05 12.72 -10.53
C LYS A 170 -14.62 12.94 -9.13
N THR A 171 -15.87 12.57 -8.90
CA THR A 171 -16.52 12.73 -7.61
C THR A 171 -16.68 11.39 -6.93
N SER A 172 -16.42 11.37 -5.62
CA SER A 172 -16.66 10.23 -4.75
C SER A 172 -17.67 10.64 -3.70
N GLN A 173 -18.78 9.91 -3.62
CA GLN A 173 -19.85 10.15 -2.67
C GLN A 173 -19.94 8.96 -1.70
N PRO A 174 -19.78 9.16 -0.39
CA PRO A 174 -19.98 8.09 0.58
C PRO A 174 -21.35 7.44 0.44
N LEU A 175 -21.42 6.14 0.73
CA LEU A 175 -22.72 5.48 0.84
C LEU A 175 -23.53 6.07 1.98
N ALA A 176 -24.86 5.97 1.87
CA ALA A 176 -25.73 6.22 3.01
C ALA A 176 -25.32 5.31 4.19
N SER A 177 -25.39 5.81 5.42
CA SER A 177 -24.86 5.12 6.60
C SER A 177 -25.50 3.75 6.83
N ASP A 178 -26.78 3.60 6.48
CA ASP A 178 -27.52 2.35 6.51
C ASP A 178 -27.01 1.29 5.52
N ALA A 179 -26.37 1.71 4.42
CA ALA A 179 -25.76 0.87 3.40
C ALA A 179 -24.28 0.58 3.65
N ALA A 180 -23.53 1.54 4.21
CA ALA A 180 -22.08 1.46 4.35
C ALA A 180 -21.61 0.19 5.08
N ASP A 181 -22.34 -0.25 6.11
CA ASP A 181 -22.01 -1.45 6.88
C ASP A 181 -22.50 -2.76 6.23
N LYS A 182 -23.40 -2.66 5.25
CA LYS A 182 -24.08 -3.80 4.63
C LYS A 182 -23.59 -4.08 3.21
N ALA A 183 -23.05 -3.08 2.52
CA ALA A 183 -22.57 -3.20 1.16
C ALA A 183 -21.16 -3.82 1.16
N TRP A 184 -21.02 -5.01 0.57
CA TRP A 184 -19.74 -5.69 0.46
C TRP A 184 -19.73 -6.66 -0.71
N PHE A 185 -18.54 -7.04 -1.18
CA PHE A 185 -18.37 -8.11 -2.15
C PHE A 185 -17.10 -8.90 -1.87
N SER A 186 -16.99 -10.08 -2.49
CA SER A 186 -15.77 -10.89 -2.55
C SER A 186 -15.73 -11.59 -3.90
N ILE A 187 -14.53 -11.88 -4.39
CA ILE A 187 -14.35 -12.64 -5.64
C ILE A 187 -13.69 -13.96 -5.30
N ASP A 188 -14.34 -15.06 -5.66
CA ASP A 188 -13.75 -16.38 -5.57
C ASP A 188 -12.98 -16.71 -6.86
N LYS A 189 -11.70 -17.07 -6.70
CA LYS A 189 -10.80 -17.38 -7.83
C LYS A 189 -11.14 -18.69 -8.52
N LYS A 190 -11.60 -19.70 -7.77
CA LYS A 190 -11.88 -21.04 -8.28
C LYS A 190 -13.19 -21.05 -9.06
N ASP A 191 -14.20 -20.39 -8.52
CA ASP A 191 -15.54 -20.34 -9.09
C ASP A 191 -15.69 -19.20 -10.12
N GLY A 192 -14.76 -18.25 -10.14
CA GLY A 192 -14.82 -17.07 -11.02
C GLY A 192 -16.10 -16.26 -10.78
N THR A 193 -16.48 -16.13 -9.51
CA THR A 193 -17.76 -15.57 -9.09
C THR A 193 -17.54 -14.45 -8.07
N LEU A 194 -18.20 -13.32 -8.32
CA LEU A 194 -18.40 -12.26 -7.33
C LEU A 194 -19.66 -12.58 -6.52
N SER A 195 -19.53 -12.55 -5.20
CA SER A 195 -20.65 -12.68 -4.26
C SER A 195 -20.62 -11.55 -3.25
N GLY A 196 -21.79 -11.09 -2.79
CA GLY A 196 -21.84 -9.97 -1.87
C GLY A 196 -23.24 -9.53 -1.47
N SER A 197 -23.31 -8.32 -0.94
CA SER A 197 -24.53 -7.56 -0.74
C SER A 197 -24.35 -6.13 -1.24
N LEU A 198 -25.38 -5.58 -1.88
CA LEU A 198 -25.41 -4.20 -2.37
C LEU A 198 -26.18 -3.28 -1.40
N GLY A 199 -26.09 -3.57 -0.08
CA GLY A 199 -26.79 -2.84 0.97
C GLY A 199 -28.15 -3.45 1.35
N CYS A 200 -29.06 -3.58 0.38
CA CYS A 200 -30.39 -4.20 0.60
C CYS A 200 -30.43 -5.70 0.29
N ASN A 201 -29.96 -6.05 -0.91
CA ASN A 201 -30.06 -7.39 -1.47
C ASN A 201 -28.71 -8.09 -1.54
N GLN A 202 -28.75 -9.42 -1.57
CA GLN A 202 -27.58 -10.23 -1.88
C GLN A 202 -27.39 -10.30 -3.39
N ILE A 203 -26.14 -10.37 -3.81
CA ILE A 203 -25.72 -10.41 -5.21
C ILE A 203 -24.79 -11.59 -5.46
N THR A 204 -24.96 -12.22 -6.61
CA THR A 204 -24.00 -13.16 -7.21
C THR A 204 -23.85 -12.85 -8.70
N ALA A 205 -22.64 -12.91 -9.23
CA ALA A 205 -22.39 -12.74 -10.66
C ALA A 205 -21.09 -13.44 -11.08
N LYS A 206 -21.00 -13.83 -12.35
CA LYS A 206 -19.70 -14.24 -12.91
C LYS A 206 -18.74 -13.05 -12.90
N ALA A 207 -17.50 -13.25 -12.48
CA ALA A 207 -16.44 -12.26 -12.50
C ALA A 207 -15.19 -12.86 -13.17
N THR A 208 -14.85 -12.35 -14.35
CA THR A 208 -13.67 -12.79 -15.10
C THR A 208 -12.60 -11.71 -15.01
N VAL A 209 -11.53 -11.99 -14.27
CA VAL A 209 -10.42 -11.03 -14.08
C VAL A 209 -9.35 -11.26 -15.15
N ARG A 210 -8.92 -10.18 -15.81
CA ARG A 210 -7.80 -10.17 -16.77
C ARG A 210 -7.10 -8.82 -16.68
N ASP A 211 -5.78 -8.82 -16.54
CA ASP A 211 -4.91 -7.64 -16.77
C ASP A 211 -5.46 -6.29 -16.24
N GLY A 212 -5.78 -6.21 -14.93
CA GLY A 212 -6.28 -4.97 -14.32
C GLY A 212 -7.76 -4.68 -14.57
N GLN A 213 -8.48 -5.59 -15.25
CA GLN A 213 -9.90 -5.50 -15.56
C GLN A 213 -10.69 -6.68 -14.98
N ILE A 214 -11.97 -6.44 -14.75
CA ILE A 214 -12.95 -7.44 -14.33
C ILE A 214 -14.16 -7.33 -15.25
N THR A 215 -14.43 -8.38 -16.01
CA THR A 215 -15.71 -8.50 -16.72
C THR A 215 -16.76 -9.09 -15.77
N LEU A 216 -17.77 -8.29 -15.45
CA LEU A 216 -18.90 -8.66 -14.59
C LEU A 216 -20.07 -9.15 -15.43
N GLY A 217 -20.52 -10.37 -15.17
CA GLY A 217 -21.64 -10.99 -15.86
C GLY A 217 -23.00 -10.48 -15.40
N THR A 218 -24.05 -11.12 -15.90
CA THR A 218 -25.43 -10.85 -15.46
C THR A 218 -25.57 -11.12 -13.96
N PRO A 219 -26.06 -10.14 -13.18
CA PRO A 219 -26.24 -10.29 -11.74
C PRO A 219 -27.48 -11.13 -11.42
N GLY A 220 -27.36 -12.07 -10.48
CA GLY A 220 -28.46 -12.69 -9.76
C GLY A 220 -28.63 -12.02 -8.40
N THR A 221 -29.78 -11.38 -8.17
CA THR A 221 -30.09 -10.68 -6.91
C THR A 221 -31.27 -11.30 -6.17
N THR A 222 -31.26 -11.18 -4.84
CA THR A 222 -32.51 -11.34 -4.07
C THR A 222 -33.46 -10.17 -4.34
N ARG A 223 -34.75 -10.32 -4.02
CA ARG A 223 -35.77 -9.27 -4.20
C ARG A 223 -36.42 -8.87 -2.87
N ARG A 224 -35.61 -8.47 -1.91
CA ARG A 224 -36.06 -7.88 -0.65
C ARG A 224 -36.42 -6.42 -0.88
N MET A 225 -37.39 -5.95 -0.11
CA MET A 225 -37.77 -4.55 -0.07
C MET A 225 -37.10 -3.91 1.15
N CYS A 226 -36.41 -2.79 0.92
CA CYS A 226 -35.74 -2.00 1.95
C CYS A 226 -36.11 -0.52 1.79
N ASP A 227 -35.56 0.33 2.65
CA ASP A 227 -35.66 1.78 2.53
C ASP A 227 -35.11 2.30 1.19
N GLY A 228 -35.63 3.44 0.75
CA GLY A 228 -35.33 4.01 -0.58
C GLY A 228 -33.84 4.25 -0.82
N SER A 229 -33.12 4.75 0.19
CA SER A 229 -31.65 4.98 0.16
C SER A 229 -30.86 3.71 -0.20
N LEU A 230 -31.23 2.57 0.41
CA LEU A 230 -30.60 1.29 0.17
C LEU A 230 -30.89 0.76 -1.24
N MET A 231 -32.12 0.94 -1.71
CA MET A 231 -32.54 0.54 -3.05
C MET A 231 -31.89 1.39 -4.15
N ASP A 232 -31.68 2.69 -3.92
CA ASP A 232 -30.99 3.57 -4.87
C ASP A 232 -29.47 3.30 -4.91
N THR A 233 -28.87 2.98 -3.76
CA THR A 233 -27.49 2.48 -3.69
C THR A 233 -27.35 1.18 -4.47
N GLU A 234 -28.25 0.20 -4.26
CA GLU A 234 -28.27 -1.05 -5.01
C GLU A 234 -28.36 -0.80 -6.52
N ARG A 235 -29.27 0.08 -6.96
CA ARG A 235 -29.45 0.39 -8.38
C ARG A 235 -28.17 0.94 -9.01
N SER A 236 -27.54 1.89 -8.33
CA SER A 236 -26.28 2.51 -8.80
C SER A 236 -25.16 1.46 -8.93
N LEU A 237 -25.01 0.56 -7.95
CA LEU A 237 -24.00 -0.49 -7.99
C LEU A 237 -24.30 -1.53 -9.09
N LEU A 238 -25.57 -1.81 -9.38
CA LEU A 238 -25.98 -2.75 -10.43
C LEU A 238 -25.65 -2.26 -11.85
N GLU A 239 -25.45 -0.95 -12.05
CA GLU A 239 -25.06 -0.39 -13.36
C GLU A 239 -23.69 -0.89 -13.84
N LEU A 240 -22.82 -1.34 -12.94
CA LEU A 240 -21.49 -1.86 -13.27
C LEU A 240 -21.51 -3.31 -13.80
N PHE A 241 -22.62 -4.02 -13.61
CA PHE A 241 -22.76 -5.41 -14.04
C PHE A 241 -23.17 -5.50 -15.51
N LYS A 242 -22.92 -6.66 -16.14
CA LYS A 242 -23.02 -6.85 -17.60
C LYS A 242 -22.04 -5.96 -18.39
N GLY A 243 -20.92 -5.63 -17.78
CA GLY A 243 -19.90 -4.76 -18.35
C GLY A 243 -18.51 -5.12 -17.87
N GLU A 244 -17.55 -4.35 -18.36
CA GLU A 244 -16.16 -4.41 -17.93
C GLU A 244 -15.85 -3.23 -17.03
N VAL A 245 -15.07 -3.49 -15.98
CA VAL A 245 -14.56 -2.45 -15.08
C VAL A 245 -13.05 -2.60 -14.95
N ASP A 246 -12.34 -1.48 -15.00
CA ASP A 246 -10.97 -1.42 -14.51
C ASP A 246 -10.98 -1.50 -12.98
N TYR A 247 -9.99 -2.17 -12.39
CA TYR A 247 -9.81 -2.17 -10.95
C TYR A 247 -8.40 -1.73 -10.57
N LYS A 248 -8.31 -0.96 -9.49
CA LYS A 248 -7.04 -0.57 -8.85
C LYS A 248 -7.10 -0.95 -7.38
N ILE A 249 -6.13 -1.74 -6.93
CA ILE A 249 -5.89 -1.96 -5.50
C ILE A 249 -4.78 -1.00 -5.07
N ASP A 250 -5.10 -0.18 -4.08
CA ASP A 250 -4.19 0.69 -3.36
C ASP A 250 -4.13 0.21 -1.91
N HIS A 251 -3.21 -0.73 -1.67
CA HIS A 251 -3.02 -1.48 -0.43
C HIS A 251 -4.31 -2.12 0.12
N ARG A 252 -5.06 -1.42 0.99
CA ARG A 252 -6.33 -1.85 1.60
C ARG A 252 -7.57 -1.36 0.87
N THR A 253 -7.44 -0.49 -0.11
CA THR A 253 -8.55 0.09 -0.87
C THR A 253 -8.59 -0.52 -2.26
N ILE A 254 -9.80 -0.79 -2.77
CA ILE A 254 -10.03 -1.14 -4.16
C ILE A 254 -11.01 -0.16 -4.77
N THR A 255 -10.71 0.33 -5.96
CA THR A 255 -11.64 1.10 -6.78
C THR A 255 -11.95 0.33 -8.04
N LEU A 256 -13.24 0.19 -8.36
CA LEU A 256 -13.73 -0.38 -9.62
C LEU A 256 -14.38 0.75 -10.42
N THR A 257 -14.00 0.90 -11.69
CA THR A 257 -14.48 1.97 -12.57
C THR A 257 -14.86 1.40 -13.93
N SER A 258 -16.06 1.71 -14.40
CA SER A 258 -16.55 1.36 -15.75
C SER A 258 -16.08 2.35 -16.81
N GLU A 259 -16.28 2.01 -18.09
CA GLU A 259 -16.00 2.90 -19.23
C GLU A 259 -16.72 4.26 -19.18
N ASN A 260 -17.81 4.38 -18.41
CA ASN A 260 -18.57 5.61 -18.24
C ASN A 260 -18.10 6.45 -17.04
N ASP A 261 -16.92 6.12 -16.50
CA ASP A 261 -16.32 6.67 -15.28
C ASP A 261 -17.20 6.53 -14.02
N LYS A 262 -18.20 5.64 -14.07
CA LYS A 262 -18.99 5.26 -12.90
C LYS A 262 -18.35 4.07 -12.20
N GLY A 263 -18.42 4.03 -10.89
CA GLY A 263 -17.71 3.02 -10.11
C GLY A 263 -18.06 3.02 -8.65
N PHE A 264 -17.25 2.32 -7.87
CA PHE A 264 -17.26 2.42 -6.42
C PHE A 264 -15.86 2.23 -5.85
N SER A 265 -15.65 2.74 -4.64
CA SER A 265 -14.50 2.39 -3.81
C SER A 265 -14.95 1.51 -2.65
N ALA A 266 -14.07 0.58 -2.27
CA ALA A 266 -14.28 -0.34 -1.17
C ALA A 266 -12.98 -0.52 -0.39
N VAL A 267 -13.11 -0.80 0.89
CA VAL A 267 -11.98 -1.11 1.78
C VAL A 267 -12.04 -2.57 2.18
N ALA A 268 -10.90 -3.23 2.22
CA ALA A 268 -10.86 -4.61 2.65
C ALA A 268 -11.21 -4.68 4.15
N ALA A 269 -12.12 -5.60 4.50
CA ALA A 269 -12.49 -5.86 5.87
C ALA A 269 -11.30 -6.48 6.64
N LYS A 270 -11.18 -6.13 7.92
CA LYS A 270 -10.28 -6.81 8.87
C LYS A 270 -10.96 -8.05 9.45
#